data_AF-A0AAD0TAZ6-F1
#
_entry.id   AF-A0AAD0TAZ6-F1
#
_cell.length_a   1.000
_cell.length_b   1.000
_cell.length_c   1.000
_cell.angle_alpha   90.00
_cell.angle_beta   90.00
_cell.angle_gamma   90.00
#
_symmetry.space_group_name_H-M   'P 1'
#
loop_
_entity.id
_entity.type
_entity.pdbx_description
1 polymer ?
#
loop_
_entity_poly.entity_id
_entity_poly.type
_entity_poly.pdbx_seq_one_letter_code
_entity_poly.pdbx_strand_id
1 'polypeptide(L)'
;MIRWLLSRLLCLALIAPGTLLAAGSISVLSIDGPIGPATADYLTRGIERAEEDKAQLVVIQIDTPGGLDTSMRSIIKAILASPVPVASFVAPSGARAASAGTYILYASHIAAMAPGTNLGAATPVQIGGMPGQPEGDKPAGGKDEKPKDDKTAPAGNEETLARKQVNDAAAYIRGLAQLRGRNAEWAERAVRESVSLSATDAQRLKVVDLLARDVPDLLAKLDGKNLEVAGQKISLATNGARLVQHEPDWRAQILAVITNPSVALILMMIGVYGLIFEFSNPGSGVGGVIGGICLILALYALQLLPVNFAGIALILLGILFMAAEAFMPSFGIIGFGGIAAFVVGAVILIDTEVPGYGIPLSLIITVALSSALVIFAILAMAVRSRRRALVSGDAGLVGSQTTLLDLGVDDPHIGWVQLQGERWQVRSDAPLRSGQRVRVLARNGLLLDVTADERPPRGD
;
A
#
# COMPACT_ATOMS: atom_id res chain seq x y z
N MET A 1 -49.09 45.96 53.95
CA MET A 1 -49.16 44.91 52.90
C MET A 1 -48.12 45.06 51.80
N ILE A 2 -47.89 46.25 51.24
CA ILE A 2 -46.98 46.46 50.08
C ILE A 2 -45.50 46.13 50.39
N ARG A 3 -45.00 46.43 51.59
CA ARG A 3 -43.62 46.10 52.00
C ARG A 3 -43.33 44.59 52.13
N TRP A 4 -44.35 43.78 52.41
CA TRP A 4 -44.22 42.32 52.54
C TRP A 4 -44.22 41.62 51.17
N LEU A 5 -44.93 42.18 50.18
CA LEU A 5 -44.93 41.71 48.80
C LEU A 5 -43.61 42.05 48.08
N LEU A 6 -43.04 43.23 48.33
CA LEU A 6 -41.74 43.63 47.77
C LEU A 6 -40.57 42.78 48.31
N SER A 7 -40.62 42.37 49.58
CA SER A 7 -39.62 41.46 50.16
C SER A 7 -39.65 40.06 49.51
N ARG A 8 -40.85 39.53 49.19
CA ARG A 8 -40.97 38.21 48.52
C ARG A 8 -40.62 38.26 47.04
N LEU A 9 -40.88 39.38 46.36
CA LEU A 9 -40.43 39.61 44.97
C LEU A 9 -38.91 39.77 44.88
N LEU A 10 -38.26 40.35 45.89
CA LEU A 10 -36.81 40.46 45.95
C LEU A 10 -36.14 39.11 46.26
N CYS A 11 -36.77 38.24 47.07
CA CYS A 11 -36.27 36.88 47.30
C CYS A 11 -36.47 35.94 46.10
N LEU A 12 -37.42 36.21 45.20
CA LEU A 12 -37.60 35.43 43.97
C LEU A 12 -36.58 35.83 42.87
N ALA A 13 -36.00 37.03 42.96
CA ALA A 13 -34.98 37.52 42.03
C ALA A 13 -33.54 37.07 42.38
N LEU A 14 -33.35 36.37 43.51
CA LEU A 14 -32.06 35.81 43.94
C LEU A 14 -31.87 34.32 43.57
N ILE A 15 -32.84 33.72 42.87
CA ILE A 15 -32.60 32.48 42.13
C ILE A 15 -31.99 32.87 40.80
N ALA A 16 -30.73 33.35 40.84
CA ALA A 16 -29.91 33.33 39.66
C ALA A 16 -29.88 31.87 39.19
N PRO A 17 -30.28 31.53 37.95
CA PRO A 17 -29.91 30.24 37.41
C PRO A 17 -28.39 30.23 37.48
N GLY A 18 -27.82 29.39 38.36
CA GLY A 18 -26.40 29.13 38.32
C GLY A 18 -26.11 28.80 36.87
N THR A 19 -25.33 29.64 36.21
CA THR A 19 -24.84 29.36 34.87
C THR A 19 -24.11 28.04 35.01
N LEU A 20 -24.80 26.94 34.67
CA LEU A 20 -24.15 25.73 34.22
C LEU A 20 -23.29 26.22 33.07
N LEU A 21 -22.03 26.53 33.36
CA LEU A 21 -21.01 26.66 32.34
C LEU A 21 -21.17 25.38 31.53
N ALA A 22 -21.66 25.51 30.30
CA ALA A 22 -21.79 24.37 29.41
C ALA A 22 -20.41 23.72 29.39
N ALA A 23 -20.32 22.48 29.87
CA ALA A 23 -19.07 21.75 29.90
C ALA A 23 -18.46 21.82 28.49
N GLY A 24 -17.24 22.36 28.40
CA GLY A 24 -16.57 22.56 27.12
C GLY A 24 -16.55 21.26 26.32
N SER A 25 -16.60 21.33 24.99
CA SER A 25 -16.50 20.13 24.16
C SER A 25 -15.20 19.39 24.43
N ILE A 26 -15.21 18.08 24.20
CA ILE A 26 -14.02 17.24 24.24
C ILE A 26 -13.82 16.68 22.85
N SER A 27 -12.71 17.05 22.22
CA SER A 27 -12.35 16.55 20.90
C SER A 27 -11.70 15.18 21.04
N VAL A 28 -12.24 14.19 20.33
CA VAL A 28 -11.71 12.82 20.32
C VAL A 28 -11.09 12.54 18.96
N LEU A 29 -9.81 12.20 18.98
CA LEU A 29 -9.01 11.79 17.84
C LEU A 29 -8.61 10.32 18.00
N SER A 30 -8.32 9.63 16.89
CA SER A 30 -7.96 8.21 16.93
C SER A 30 -6.73 7.90 16.07
N ILE A 31 -5.80 7.16 16.65
CA ILE A 31 -4.68 6.54 15.95
C ILE A 31 -4.97 5.04 15.92
N ASP A 32 -5.24 4.52 14.72
CA ASP A 32 -5.38 3.09 14.46
C ASP A 32 -4.37 2.68 13.39
N GLY A 33 -3.43 1.83 13.77
CA GLY A 33 -2.37 1.33 12.89
C GLY A 33 -1.11 2.21 12.86
N PRO A 34 -0.29 2.09 11.80
CA PRO A 34 1.02 2.73 11.76
C PRO A 34 0.99 4.27 11.73
N ILE A 35 1.97 4.90 12.36
CA ILE A 35 2.14 6.35 12.38
C ILE A 35 2.89 6.81 11.12
N GLY A 36 2.14 7.41 10.20
CA GLY A 36 2.67 8.01 8.97
C GLY A 36 2.29 9.49 8.81
N PRO A 37 2.63 10.10 7.66
CA PRO A 37 2.34 11.50 7.37
C PRO A 37 0.85 11.82 7.42
N ALA A 38 -0.01 10.89 6.99
CA ALA A 38 -1.47 11.04 7.06
C ALA A 38 -1.96 11.19 8.51
N THR A 39 -1.49 10.31 9.40
CA THR A 39 -1.81 10.33 10.83
C THR A 39 -1.28 11.61 11.47
N ALA A 40 -0.05 12.03 11.15
CA ALA A 40 0.52 13.27 11.68
C ALA A 40 -0.27 14.51 11.26
N ASP A 41 -0.67 14.60 9.99
CA ASP A 41 -1.47 15.68 9.43
C ASP A 41 -2.88 15.72 10.06
N TYR A 42 -3.54 14.57 10.19
CA TYR A 42 -4.84 14.44 10.86
C TYR A 42 -4.78 14.85 12.33
N LEU A 43 -3.78 14.38 13.09
CA LEU A 43 -3.63 14.72 14.51
C LEU A 43 -3.31 16.20 14.72
N THR A 44 -2.42 16.77 13.89
CA THR A 44 -2.04 18.19 14.00
C THR A 44 -3.26 19.09 13.75
N ARG A 45 -3.98 18.86 12.65
CA ARG A 45 -5.23 19.60 12.38
C ARG A 45 -6.31 19.36 13.41
N GLY A 46 -6.44 18.13 13.92
CA GLY A 46 -7.41 17.81 14.96
C GLY A 46 -7.16 18.59 16.25
N ILE A 47 -5.89 18.79 16.62
CA ILE A 47 -5.50 19.62 17.76
C ILE A 47 -5.78 21.10 17.49
N GLU A 48 -5.41 21.62 16.31
CA GLU A 48 -5.72 23.01 15.90
C GLU A 48 -7.23 23.27 15.91
N ARG A 49 -8.02 22.31 15.40
CA ARG A 49 -9.48 22.40 15.37
C ARG A 49 -10.08 22.40 16.77
N ALA A 50 -9.52 21.61 17.68
CA ALA A 50 -9.94 21.60 19.09
C ALA A 50 -9.69 22.96 19.76
N GLU A 51 -8.61 23.65 19.41
CA GLU A 51 -8.38 25.03 19.85
C GLU A 51 -9.42 26.01 19.27
N GLU A 52 -9.69 25.94 17.97
CA GLU A 52 -10.70 26.79 17.30
C GLU A 52 -12.10 26.59 17.90
N ASP A 53 -12.47 25.33 18.16
CA ASP A 53 -13.74 24.93 18.73
C ASP A 53 -13.81 25.17 20.26
N LYS A 54 -12.72 25.69 20.86
CA LYS A 54 -12.57 25.95 22.30
C LYS A 54 -12.87 24.70 23.15
N ALA A 55 -12.43 23.54 22.67
CA ALA A 55 -12.49 22.31 23.41
C ALA A 55 -11.68 22.44 24.70
N GLN A 56 -12.18 21.84 25.78
CA GLN A 56 -11.47 21.86 27.07
C GLN A 56 -10.38 20.79 27.15
N LEU A 57 -10.45 19.76 26.30
CA LEU A 57 -9.54 18.62 26.29
C LEU A 57 -9.55 17.95 24.91
N VAL A 58 -8.38 17.54 24.44
CA VAL A 58 -8.23 16.60 23.33
C VAL A 58 -7.93 15.21 23.89
N VAL A 59 -8.69 14.20 23.50
CA VAL A 59 -8.40 12.79 23.80
C VAL A 59 -7.92 12.12 22.52
N ILE A 60 -6.67 11.63 22.52
CA ILE A 60 -6.12 10.80 21.44
C ILE A 60 -6.23 9.35 21.88
N GLN A 61 -7.13 8.59 21.27
CA GLN A 61 -7.19 7.13 21.45
C GLN A 61 -6.09 6.49 20.59
N ILE A 62 -5.30 5.60 21.18
CA ILE A 62 -4.10 5.03 20.54
C ILE A 62 -4.20 3.51 20.49
N ASP A 63 -4.14 2.97 19.27
CA ASP A 63 -3.73 1.61 18.97
C ASP A 63 -2.72 1.64 17.81
N THR A 64 -1.44 1.52 18.12
CA THR A 64 -0.37 1.65 17.12
C THR A 64 0.81 0.71 17.39
N PRO A 65 1.32 0.04 16.33
CA PRO A 65 2.60 -0.66 16.39
C PRO A 65 3.81 0.28 16.38
N GLY A 66 3.63 1.57 16.09
CA GLY A 66 4.72 2.50 15.82
C GLY A 66 4.63 3.13 14.44
N GLY A 67 5.73 3.72 13.97
CA GLY A 67 5.80 4.32 12.64
C GLY A 67 7.01 5.23 12.47
N LEU A 68 6.93 6.17 11.52
CA LEU A 68 8.05 7.02 11.13
C LEU A 68 8.42 8.03 12.23
N ASP A 69 9.73 8.13 12.53
CA ASP A 69 10.28 9.10 13.50
C ASP A 69 9.87 10.55 13.17
N THR A 70 9.90 10.93 11.89
CA THR A 70 9.50 12.28 11.44
C THR A 70 8.04 12.58 11.75
N SER A 71 7.14 11.63 11.53
CA SER A 71 5.70 11.77 11.79
C SER A 71 5.42 11.82 13.29
N MET A 72 6.08 10.95 14.06
CA MET A 72 6.05 10.96 15.52
C MET A 72 6.48 12.30 16.10
N ARG A 73 7.64 12.83 15.68
CA ARG A 73 8.16 14.12 16.16
C ARG A 73 7.25 15.28 15.80
N SER A 74 6.62 15.27 14.63
CA SER A 74 5.63 16.27 14.25
C SER A 74 4.41 16.26 15.18
N ILE A 75 3.86 15.07 15.47
CA ILE A 75 2.75 14.91 16.42
C ILE A 75 3.15 15.41 17.82
N ILE A 76 4.34 15.03 18.31
CA ILE A 76 4.82 15.46 19.62
C ILE A 76 4.96 16.99 19.67
N LYS A 77 5.51 17.62 18.63
CA LYS A 77 5.60 19.09 18.56
C LYS A 77 4.22 19.74 18.63
N ALA A 78 3.23 19.20 17.91
CA ALA A 78 1.85 19.70 17.98
C ALA A 78 1.27 19.56 19.40
N ILE A 79 1.47 18.42 20.06
CA ILE A 79 1.02 18.18 21.44
C ILE A 79 1.68 19.16 22.42
N LEU A 80 2.99 19.40 22.28
CA LEU A 80 3.74 20.30 23.16
C LEU A 80 3.39 21.77 22.94
N ALA A 81 3.04 22.16 21.71
CA ALA A 81 2.63 23.52 21.37
C ALA A 81 1.14 23.80 21.66
N SER A 82 0.33 22.75 21.86
CA SER A 82 -1.12 22.86 22.05
C SER A 82 -1.50 23.70 23.28
N PRO A 83 -2.36 24.73 23.13
CA PRO A 83 -2.93 25.45 24.26
C PRO A 83 -4.08 24.67 24.93
N VAL A 84 -4.63 23.66 24.26
CA VAL A 84 -5.62 22.74 24.81
C VAL A 84 -4.90 21.52 25.41
N PRO A 85 -5.22 21.06 26.63
CA PRO A 85 -4.61 19.85 27.19
C PRO A 85 -4.90 18.64 26.30
N VAL A 86 -3.91 17.75 26.21
CA VAL A 86 -3.98 16.53 25.38
C VAL A 86 -3.81 15.30 26.27
N ALA A 87 -4.79 14.41 26.23
CA ALA A 87 -4.78 13.10 26.89
C ALA A 87 -4.57 11.99 25.85
N SER A 88 -3.44 11.29 25.93
CA SER A 88 -3.25 10.05 25.18
C SER A 88 -3.83 8.89 25.97
N PHE A 89 -4.68 8.08 25.33
CA PHE A 89 -5.37 6.95 25.92
C PHE A 89 -5.16 5.70 25.08
N VAL A 90 -4.38 4.74 25.60
CA VAL A 90 -4.18 3.45 24.94
C VAL A 90 -5.44 2.61 25.12
N ALA A 91 -6.20 2.44 24.05
CA ALA A 91 -7.53 1.84 24.06
C ALA A 91 -7.95 1.42 22.65
N PRO A 92 -8.87 0.46 22.49
CA PRO A 92 -9.58 -0.29 23.54
C PRO A 92 -8.70 -1.36 24.23
N SER A 93 -9.28 -2.19 25.10
CA SER A 93 -8.57 -3.38 25.62
C SER A 93 -8.01 -4.22 24.47
N GLY A 94 -6.74 -4.64 24.58
CA GLY A 94 -6.00 -5.32 23.51
C GLY A 94 -5.18 -4.39 22.62
N ALA A 95 -5.43 -3.07 22.66
CA ALA A 95 -4.63 -2.08 21.96
C ALA A 95 -3.22 -1.95 22.55
N ARG A 96 -2.34 -1.30 21.79
CA ARG A 96 -0.96 -1.03 22.21
C ARG A 96 -0.50 0.38 21.82
N ALA A 97 0.46 0.90 22.58
CA ALA A 97 1.25 2.08 22.22
C ALA A 97 2.72 1.69 22.09
N ALA A 98 3.06 0.99 21.01
CA ALA A 98 4.42 0.54 20.75
C ALA A 98 5.24 1.60 20.00
N SER A 99 6.56 1.57 20.15
CA SER A 99 7.49 2.42 19.41
C SER A 99 7.11 3.90 19.46
N ALA A 100 6.86 4.55 18.32
CA ALA A 100 6.41 5.93 18.23
C ALA A 100 5.18 6.27 19.13
N GLY A 101 4.28 5.31 19.35
CA GLY A 101 3.15 5.46 20.27
C GLY A 101 3.57 5.73 21.72
N THR A 102 4.67 5.12 22.17
CA THR A 102 5.23 5.37 23.51
C THR A 102 5.66 6.83 23.64
N TYR A 103 6.34 7.39 22.63
CA TYR A 103 6.78 8.78 22.66
C TYR A 103 5.62 9.79 22.66
N ILE A 104 4.59 9.54 21.84
CA ILE A 104 3.37 10.38 21.78
C ILE A 104 2.66 10.39 23.14
N LEU A 105 2.54 9.22 23.77
CA LEU A 105 1.99 9.09 25.10
C LEU A 105 2.84 9.85 26.14
N TYR A 106 4.16 9.73 26.08
CA TYR A 106 5.08 10.44 26.98
C TYR A 106 5.05 11.96 26.82
N ALA A 107 4.75 12.48 25.62
CA ALA A 107 4.63 13.91 25.36
C ALA A 107 3.32 14.52 25.90
N SER A 108 2.28 13.71 26.04
CA SER A 108 0.92 14.14 26.36
C SER A 108 0.80 14.68 27.78
N HIS A 109 -0.15 15.60 28.00
CA HIS A 109 -0.43 16.17 29.32
C HIS A 109 -0.97 15.10 30.27
N ILE A 110 -1.80 14.20 29.75
CA ILE A 110 -2.30 13.02 30.45
C ILE A 110 -1.94 11.78 29.64
N ALA A 111 -1.46 10.74 30.31
CA ALA A 111 -1.24 9.40 29.79
C ALA A 111 -2.16 8.42 30.52
N ALA A 112 -3.01 7.74 29.78
CA ALA A 112 -3.94 6.75 30.31
C ALA A 112 -3.91 5.46 29.50
N MET A 113 -4.28 4.36 30.14
CA MET A 113 -4.35 3.04 29.50
C MET A 113 -5.60 2.29 29.91
N ALA A 114 -6.17 1.53 28.97
CA ALA A 114 -7.19 0.55 29.25
C ALA A 114 -6.58 -0.74 29.83
N PRO A 115 -7.29 -1.46 30.73
CA PRO A 115 -6.88 -2.80 31.13
C PRO A 115 -6.67 -3.69 29.90
N GLY A 116 -5.66 -4.57 29.95
CA GLY A 116 -5.33 -5.45 28.82
C GLY A 116 -4.55 -4.79 27.67
N THR A 117 -4.10 -3.55 27.83
CA THR A 117 -3.21 -2.86 26.87
C THR A 117 -1.74 -2.92 27.31
N ASN A 118 -0.84 -2.60 26.37
CA ASN A 118 0.59 -2.50 26.64
C ASN A 118 1.24 -1.27 25.96
N LEU A 119 2.43 -0.89 26.45
CA LEU A 119 3.29 0.12 25.82
C LEU A 119 4.77 -0.27 25.91
N GLY A 120 5.62 0.38 25.13
CA GLY A 120 7.08 0.19 25.13
C GLY A 120 7.62 -0.19 23.75
N ALA A 121 8.67 -1.02 23.72
CA ALA A 121 9.39 -1.40 22.50
C ALA A 121 9.75 -0.16 21.65
N ALA A 122 10.45 0.78 22.27
CA ALA A 122 10.70 2.14 21.77
C ALA A 122 12.05 2.31 21.05
N THR A 123 12.75 1.21 20.78
CA THR A 123 14.06 1.19 20.13
C THR A 123 13.93 1.61 18.66
N PRO A 124 14.69 2.63 18.19
CA PRO A 124 14.75 2.96 16.78
C PRO A 124 15.35 1.80 15.98
N VAL A 125 14.70 1.47 14.88
CA VAL A 125 15.22 0.54 13.89
C VAL A 125 15.48 1.32 12.60
N GLN A 126 16.65 1.11 12.01
CA GLN A 126 16.99 1.75 10.76
C GLN A 126 16.37 0.96 9.62
N ILE A 127 15.38 1.54 8.99
CA ILE A 127 14.64 0.86 7.95
C ILE A 127 15.34 1.04 6.59
N GLY A 128 15.67 -0.06 5.92
CA GLY A 128 16.34 -0.05 4.60
C GLY A 128 17.82 -0.46 4.58
N GLY A 129 18.28 -1.26 5.56
CA GLY A 129 19.60 -1.93 5.48
C GLY A 129 19.61 -3.05 4.43
N MET A 130 20.79 -3.39 3.88
CA MET A 130 20.92 -4.56 3.01
C MET A 130 20.58 -5.84 3.79
N PRO A 131 19.73 -6.75 3.26
CA PRO A 131 19.40 -7.99 3.95
C PRO A 131 20.63 -8.91 4.00
N GLY A 132 21.09 -9.27 5.20
CA GLY A 132 22.13 -10.29 5.36
C GLY A 132 23.07 -10.22 6.57
N GLN A 133 22.94 -9.26 7.49
CA GLN A 133 23.70 -9.32 8.74
C GLN A 133 22.87 -9.98 9.85
N PRO A 134 23.29 -11.14 10.41
CA PRO A 134 22.67 -11.69 11.60
C PRO A 134 22.83 -10.68 12.75
N GLU A 135 21.77 -10.49 13.54
CA GLU A 135 21.82 -9.78 14.82
C GLU A 135 23.04 -10.23 15.61
N GLY A 136 23.94 -9.28 15.92
CA GLY A 136 25.14 -9.54 16.68
C GLY A 136 24.80 -10.17 18.03
N ASP A 137 25.22 -11.42 18.18
CA ASP A 137 25.15 -12.15 19.44
C ASP A 137 25.82 -11.36 20.57
N LYS A 138 25.18 -11.39 21.74
CA LYS A 138 25.61 -10.78 23.01
C LYS A 138 27.09 -11.10 23.32
N PRO A 139 27.90 -10.15 23.82
CA PRO A 139 29.19 -10.52 24.38
C PRO A 139 28.99 -11.09 25.80
N ALA A 140 29.16 -12.41 25.92
CA ALA A 140 29.56 -13.05 27.17
C ALA A 140 31.06 -12.79 27.39
N GLY A 141 31.43 -12.45 28.63
CA GLY A 141 32.75 -11.96 28.99
C GLY A 141 33.91 -12.93 28.78
N GLY A 142 35.12 -12.37 28.61
CA GLY A 142 36.39 -13.08 28.58
C GLY A 142 37.56 -12.12 28.34
N LYS A 143 38.61 -12.25 29.15
CA LYS A 143 39.76 -11.35 29.36
C LYS A 143 40.72 -11.19 28.17
N ASP A 144 41.41 -10.04 28.19
CA ASP A 144 42.79 -9.73 27.78
C ASP A 144 43.34 -10.32 26.47
N GLU A 145 43.57 -9.46 25.46
CA GLU A 145 44.85 -9.35 24.75
C GLU A 145 44.93 -8.08 23.85
N LYS A 146 46.16 -7.58 23.68
CA LYS A 146 46.55 -6.26 23.11
C LYS A 146 46.24 -6.11 21.60
N PRO A 147 46.10 -4.86 21.09
CA PRO A 147 45.80 -4.62 19.68
C PRO A 147 47.07 -4.70 18.82
N LYS A 148 46.97 -5.42 17.69
CA LYS A 148 47.82 -5.22 16.52
C LYS A 148 46.94 -4.76 15.37
N ASP A 149 47.34 -3.64 14.79
CA ASP A 149 46.80 -3.07 13.56
C ASP A 149 46.85 -4.08 12.41
N ASP A 150 45.72 -4.38 11.78
CA ASP A 150 45.67 -4.41 10.31
C ASP A 150 44.23 -4.29 9.77
N LYS A 151 44.02 -3.18 9.05
CA LYS A 151 43.12 -2.93 7.92
C LYS A 151 41.96 -3.93 7.72
N THR A 152 40.83 -3.71 8.39
CA THR A 152 39.51 -4.06 7.83
C THR A 152 38.44 -3.09 8.37
N ALA A 153 37.88 -2.26 7.49
CA ALA A 153 36.64 -1.53 7.73
C ALA A 153 35.76 -1.75 6.48
N PRO A 154 34.44 -2.01 6.64
CA PRO A 154 33.56 -0.98 7.18
C PRO A 154 32.48 -1.50 8.18
N ALA A 155 32.83 -2.30 9.19
CA ALA A 155 31.87 -2.71 10.23
C ALA A 155 31.61 -1.61 11.30
N GLY A 156 32.53 -0.65 11.48
CA GLY A 156 32.45 0.35 12.57
C GLY A 156 31.45 1.50 12.36
N ASN A 157 31.00 1.75 11.13
CA ASN A 157 30.14 2.90 10.84
C ASN A 157 28.68 2.64 11.17
N GLU A 158 28.16 1.45 10.87
CA GLU A 158 26.76 1.07 11.13
C GLU A 158 26.50 0.96 12.64
N GLU A 159 27.37 0.28 13.39
CA GLU A 159 27.26 0.20 14.85
C GLU A 159 27.33 1.59 15.50
N THR A 160 28.23 2.46 15.01
CA THR A 160 28.34 3.84 15.50
C THR A 160 27.08 4.65 15.22
N LEU A 161 26.46 4.49 14.04
CA LEU A 161 25.22 5.16 13.67
C LEU A 161 24.03 4.66 14.50
N ALA A 162 23.89 3.34 14.66
CA ALA A 162 22.85 2.73 15.50
C ALA A 162 22.97 3.20 16.96
N ARG A 163 24.19 3.22 17.51
CA ARG A 163 24.44 3.74 18.86
C ARG A 163 24.09 5.22 19.00
N LYS A 164 24.37 6.04 17.98
CA LYS A 164 23.97 7.46 17.96
C LYS A 164 22.45 7.62 17.94
N GLN A 165 21.74 6.83 17.12
CA GLN A 165 20.29 6.84 17.03
C GLN A 165 19.64 6.42 18.36
N VAL A 166 20.09 5.31 18.96
CA VAL A 166 19.61 4.85 20.27
C VAL A 166 19.87 5.89 21.36
N ASN A 167 21.04 6.53 21.36
CA ASN A 167 21.35 7.57 22.35
C ASN A 167 20.49 8.82 22.18
N ASP A 168 20.24 9.29 20.95
CA ASP A 168 19.33 10.41 20.68
C ASP A 168 17.91 10.07 21.12
N ALA A 169 17.41 8.90 20.74
CA ALA A 169 16.07 8.42 21.06
C ALA A 169 15.85 8.25 22.57
N ALA A 170 16.86 7.74 23.30
CA ALA A 170 16.85 7.59 24.75
C ALA A 170 16.86 8.96 25.44
N ALA A 171 17.70 9.89 24.98
CA ALA A 171 17.73 11.26 25.51
C ALA A 171 16.38 11.96 25.26
N TYR A 172 15.79 11.77 24.09
CA TYR A 172 14.53 12.38 23.70
C TYR A 172 13.37 11.91 24.59
N ILE A 173 13.16 10.59 24.74
CA ILE A 173 12.07 10.08 25.58
C ILE A 173 12.26 10.44 27.06
N ARG A 174 13.52 10.46 27.52
CA ARG A 174 13.87 10.87 28.88
C ARG A 174 13.53 12.34 29.12
N GLY A 175 13.78 13.21 28.14
CA GLY A 175 13.37 14.62 28.19
C GLY A 175 11.85 14.78 28.28
N LEU A 176 11.08 14.03 27.49
CA LEU A 176 9.61 14.02 27.57
C LEU A 176 9.11 13.53 28.94
N ALA A 177 9.73 12.46 29.45
CA ALA A 177 9.43 11.92 30.77
C ALA A 177 9.64 12.95 31.88
N GLN A 178 10.77 13.65 31.86
CA GLN A 178 11.09 14.71 32.83
C GLN A 178 10.13 15.89 32.72
N LEU A 179 9.82 16.33 31.49
CA LEU A 179 8.86 17.40 31.24
C LEU A 179 7.47 17.09 31.83
N ARG A 180 7.05 15.83 31.80
CA ARG A 180 5.73 15.39 32.29
C ARG A 180 5.75 14.71 33.65
N GLY A 181 6.91 14.66 34.32
CA GLY A 181 7.05 14.04 35.65
C GLY A 181 6.82 12.52 35.68
N ARG A 182 7.03 11.84 34.55
CA ARG A 182 6.90 10.38 34.38
C ARG A 182 8.23 9.67 34.60
N ASN A 183 8.19 8.34 34.72
CA ASN A 183 9.38 7.53 34.95
C ASN A 183 10.36 7.57 33.78
N ALA A 184 11.41 8.38 33.94
CA ALA A 184 12.48 8.59 32.97
C ALA A 184 13.42 7.38 32.85
N GLU A 185 13.66 6.63 33.93
CA GLU A 185 14.53 5.45 33.91
C GLU A 185 13.90 4.34 33.08
N TRP A 186 12.61 4.07 33.29
CA TRP A 186 11.89 3.11 32.47
C TRP A 186 11.79 3.58 31.01
N ALA A 187 11.54 4.87 30.78
CA ALA A 187 11.48 5.42 29.42
C ALA A 187 12.79 5.16 28.64
N GLU A 188 13.95 5.37 29.28
CA GLU A 188 15.25 5.08 28.68
C GLU A 188 15.43 3.58 28.42
N ARG A 189 15.02 2.72 29.35
CA ARG A 189 15.07 1.26 29.16
C ARG A 189 14.17 0.79 28.03
N ALA A 190 13.01 1.40 27.83
CA ALA A 190 12.11 1.07 26.72
C ALA A 190 12.79 1.27 25.35
N VAL A 191 13.79 2.14 25.28
CA VAL A 191 14.59 2.44 24.07
C VAL A 191 15.88 1.62 23.99
N ARG A 192 16.57 1.39 25.11
CA ARG A 192 17.86 0.67 25.12
C ARG A 192 17.72 -0.84 25.17
N GLU A 193 16.68 -1.33 25.85
CA GLU A 193 16.43 -2.74 26.13
C GLU A 193 15.16 -3.26 25.43
N SER A 194 14.45 -2.41 24.67
CA SER A 194 13.18 -2.75 24.02
C SER A 194 12.10 -3.27 24.97
N VAL A 195 12.11 -2.88 26.26
CA VAL A 195 11.15 -3.39 27.25
C VAL A 195 9.73 -2.88 26.98
N SER A 196 8.75 -3.70 27.39
CA SER A 196 7.32 -3.35 27.35
C SER A 196 6.66 -3.55 28.71
N LEU A 197 5.57 -2.84 28.98
CA LEU A 197 4.78 -2.94 30.22
C LEU A 197 3.30 -3.17 29.95
N SER A 198 2.67 -3.92 30.85
CA SER A 198 1.22 -3.99 30.97
C SER A 198 0.66 -2.67 31.55
N ALA A 199 -0.61 -2.37 31.28
CA ALA A 199 -1.28 -1.19 31.83
C ALA A 199 -1.12 -1.05 33.37
N THR A 200 -1.30 -2.14 34.11
CA THR A 200 -1.19 -2.15 35.59
C THR A 200 0.22 -1.82 36.05
N ASP A 201 1.24 -2.40 35.41
CA ASP A 201 2.64 -2.11 35.76
C ASP A 201 3.04 -0.70 35.36
N ALA A 202 2.54 -0.20 34.22
CA ALA A 202 2.78 1.15 33.76
C ALA A 202 2.25 2.19 34.76
N GLN A 203 1.05 1.98 35.33
CA GLN A 203 0.53 2.87 36.36
C GLN A 203 1.38 2.78 37.64
N ARG A 204 1.71 1.56 38.08
CA ARG A 204 2.52 1.32 39.29
C ARG A 204 3.91 1.96 39.22
N LEU A 205 4.54 1.92 38.04
CA LEU A 205 5.85 2.50 37.80
C LEU A 205 5.81 3.98 37.42
N LYS A 206 4.62 4.62 37.45
CA LYS A 206 4.43 6.03 37.06
C LYS A 206 4.88 6.34 35.62
N VAL A 207 4.67 5.38 34.73
CA VAL A 207 4.80 5.52 33.28
C VAL A 207 3.53 6.14 32.70
N VAL A 208 2.38 5.83 33.27
CA VAL A 208 1.08 6.46 32.96
C VAL A 208 0.44 7.04 34.21
N ASP A 209 -0.48 7.98 34.03
CA ASP A 209 -1.11 8.73 35.11
C ASP A 209 -2.28 7.96 35.73
N LEU A 210 -3.06 7.25 34.91
CA LEU A 210 -4.22 6.48 35.39
C LEU A 210 -4.67 5.37 34.44
N LEU A 211 -5.48 4.47 34.96
CA LEU A 211 -6.19 3.45 34.19
C LEU A 211 -7.66 3.82 34.00
N ALA A 212 -8.19 3.61 32.80
CA ALA A 212 -9.59 3.87 32.46
C ALA A 212 -10.12 2.80 31.50
N ARG A 213 -11.37 2.38 31.66
CA ARG A 213 -11.94 1.30 30.82
C ARG A 213 -12.26 1.75 29.40
N ASP A 214 -12.76 2.97 29.27
CA ASP A 214 -13.19 3.61 28.04
C ASP A 214 -13.07 5.14 28.19
N VAL A 215 -13.39 5.88 27.14
CA VAL A 215 -13.35 7.35 27.16
C VAL A 215 -14.28 7.94 28.24
N PRO A 216 -15.55 7.52 28.39
CA PRO A 216 -16.39 7.98 29.50
C PRO A 216 -15.77 7.79 30.89
N ASP A 217 -15.20 6.62 31.18
CA ASP A 217 -14.53 6.31 32.46
C ASP A 217 -13.26 7.14 32.66
N LEU A 218 -12.51 7.41 31.58
CA LEU A 218 -11.36 8.32 31.58
C LEU A 218 -11.81 9.74 31.96
N LEU A 219 -12.86 10.24 31.31
CA LEU A 219 -13.37 11.58 31.56
C LEU A 219 -13.91 11.73 32.96
N ALA A 220 -14.63 10.74 33.49
CA ALA A 220 -15.09 10.75 34.88
C ALA A 220 -13.92 10.83 35.88
N LYS A 221 -12.79 10.19 35.59
CA LYS A 221 -11.58 10.22 36.43
C LYS A 221 -10.75 11.50 36.28
N LEU A 222 -10.96 12.25 35.20
CA LEU A 222 -10.28 13.52 34.93
C LEU A 222 -11.07 14.74 35.41
N ASP A 223 -12.35 14.57 35.74
CA ASP A 223 -13.22 15.64 36.19
C ASP A 223 -12.67 16.30 37.47
N GLY A 224 -12.63 17.64 37.47
CA GLY A 224 -12.10 18.44 38.57
C GLY A 224 -10.57 18.43 38.72
N LYS A 225 -9.83 17.74 37.85
CA LYS A 225 -8.35 17.78 37.91
C LYS A 225 -7.82 19.11 37.38
N ASN A 226 -6.79 19.61 38.07
CA ASN A 226 -6.03 20.78 37.62
C ASN A 226 -4.79 20.33 36.85
N LEU A 227 -4.62 20.84 35.64
CA LEU A 227 -3.48 20.58 34.77
C LEU A 227 -2.73 21.88 34.50
N GLU A 228 -1.43 21.76 34.26
CA GLU A 228 -0.61 22.87 33.78
C GLU A 228 -0.41 22.73 32.27
N VAL A 229 -0.90 23.70 31.51
CA VAL A 229 -0.81 23.75 30.05
C VAL A 229 -0.28 25.12 29.67
N ALA A 230 0.82 25.18 28.91
CA ALA A 230 1.47 26.44 28.53
C ALA A 230 1.73 27.41 29.71
N GLY A 231 2.04 26.89 30.90
CA GLY A 231 2.27 27.68 32.12
C GLY A 231 0.99 28.20 32.80
N GLN A 232 -0.20 27.83 32.30
CA GLN A 232 -1.49 28.16 32.90
C GLN A 232 -2.11 26.95 33.59
N LYS A 233 -2.71 27.16 34.77
CA LYS A 233 -3.47 26.12 35.46
C LYS A 233 -4.90 26.08 34.92
N ILE A 234 -5.26 24.98 34.27
CA ILE A 234 -6.59 24.72 33.72
C ILE A 234 -7.27 23.66 34.59
N SER A 235 -8.52 23.92 35.00
CA SER A 235 -9.35 22.92 35.69
C SER A 235 -10.28 22.25 34.68
N LEU A 236 -10.28 20.92 34.66
CA LEU A 236 -11.11 20.14 33.75
C LEU A 236 -12.53 19.98 34.31
N ALA A 237 -13.54 20.22 33.49
CA ALA A 237 -14.95 20.02 33.79
C ALA A 237 -15.56 19.04 32.77
N THR A 238 -15.12 17.79 32.84
CA THR A 238 -15.38 16.75 31.82
C THR A 238 -16.71 16.03 32.02
N ASN A 239 -17.32 16.11 33.20
CA ASN A 239 -18.61 15.47 33.46
C ASN A 239 -19.74 16.11 32.62
N GLY A 240 -20.44 15.29 31.84
CA GLY A 240 -21.50 15.76 30.93
C GLY A 240 -21.00 16.56 29.73
N ALA A 241 -19.67 16.60 29.50
CA ALA A 241 -19.09 17.27 28.35
C ALA A 241 -19.49 16.59 27.03
N ARG A 242 -19.74 17.39 25.99
CA ARG A 242 -20.07 16.87 24.66
C ARG A 242 -18.81 16.31 24.00
N LEU A 243 -18.81 15.01 23.71
CA LEU A 243 -17.80 14.36 22.88
C LEU A 243 -17.99 14.76 21.40
N VAL A 244 -16.95 15.30 20.80
CA VAL A 244 -16.89 15.60 19.35
C VAL A 244 -15.81 14.71 18.75
N GLN A 245 -16.24 13.68 18.02
CA GLN A 245 -15.32 12.82 17.27
C GLN A 245 -14.96 13.52 15.96
N HIS A 246 -13.66 13.64 15.69
CA HIS A 246 -13.18 14.10 14.39
C HIS A 246 -12.69 12.89 13.61
N GLU A 247 -13.41 12.53 12.55
CA GLU A 247 -12.96 11.48 11.62
C GLU A 247 -11.85 12.04 10.71
N PRO A 248 -10.96 11.19 10.16
CA PRO A 248 -9.98 11.61 9.18
C PRO A 248 -10.64 12.22 7.93
N ASP A 249 -10.28 13.45 7.61
CA ASP A 249 -10.75 14.15 6.40
C ASP A 249 -10.32 13.45 5.09
N TRP A 250 -10.97 13.78 3.98
CA TRP A 250 -10.66 13.25 2.64
C TRP A 250 -9.17 13.34 2.27
N ARG A 251 -8.49 14.40 2.71
CA ARG A 251 -7.04 14.58 2.48
C ARG A 251 -6.24 13.53 3.25
N ALA A 252 -6.54 13.33 4.53
CA ALA A 252 -5.90 12.29 5.33
C ALA A 252 -6.16 10.90 4.75
N GLN A 253 -7.37 10.66 4.23
CA GLN A 253 -7.71 9.41 3.54
C GLN A 253 -6.87 9.20 2.27
N ILE A 254 -6.71 10.22 1.44
CA ILE A 254 -5.83 10.13 0.25
C ILE A 254 -4.37 9.88 0.65
N LEU A 255 -3.86 10.63 1.62
CA LEU A 255 -2.49 10.44 2.08
C LEU A 255 -2.30 9.01 2.63
N ALA A 256 -3.26 8.49 3.40
CA ALA A 256 -3.22 7.13 3.93
C ALA A 256 -3.23 6.07 2.83
N VAL A 257 -4.04 6.26 1.78
CA VAL A 257 -4.06 5.39 0.60
C VAL A 257 -2.71 5.41 -0.11
N ILE A 258 -2.12 6.58 -0.33
CA ILE A 258 -0.82 6.73 -1.00
C ILE A 258 0.31 6.15 -0.15
N THR A 259 0.24 6.26 1.18
CA THR A 259 1.24 5.65 2.08
C THR A 259 1.00 4.17 2.37
N ASN A 260 0.03 3.53 1.71
CA ASN A 260 -0.16 2.09 1.82
C ASN A 260 0.75 1.34 0.83
N PRO A 261 1.63 0.45 1.31
CA PRO A 261 2.54 -0.34 0.46
C PRO A 261 1.84 -1.18 -0.61
N SER A 262 0.66 -1.71 -0.29
CA SER A 262 -0.15 -2.50 -1.23
C SER A 262 -0.64 -1.65 -2.40
N VAL A 263 -1.04 -0.41 -2.10
CA VAL A 263 -1.50 0.55 -3.12
C VAL A 263 -0.31 0.98 -3.98
N ALA A 264 0.86 1.21 -3.38
CA ALA A 264 2.08 1.52 -4.14
C ALA A 264 2.42 0.41 -5.17
N LEU A 265 2.32 -0.86 -4.78
CA LEU A 265 2.55 -2.00 -5.68
C LEU A 265 1.51 -2.03 -6.82
N ILE A 266 0.23 -1.82 -6.53
CA ILE A 266 -0.84 -1.78 -7.54
C ILE A 266 -0.64 -0.60 -8.50
N LEU A 267 -0.34 0.59 -7.99
CA LEU A 267 -0.07 1.78 -8.79
C LEU A 267 1.15 1.57 -9.69
N MET A 268 2.20 0.92 -9.19
CA MET A 268 3.36 0.56 -10.01
C MET A 268 2.98 -0.41 -11.13
N MET A 269 2.19 -1.45 -10.83
CA MET A 269 1.70 -2.40 -11.84
C MET A 269 0.87 -1.73 -12.94
N ILE A 270 -0.14 -0.93 -12.55
CA ILE A 270 -0.98 -0.16 -13.48
C ILE A 270 -0.11 0.81 -14.28
N GLY A 271 0.85 1.44 -13.60
CA GLY A 271 1.82 2.36 -14.17
C GLY A 271 2.61 1.74 -15.31
N VAL A 272 3.29 0.62 -15.04
CA VAL A 272 4.12 -0.08 -16.04
C VAL A 272 3.25 -0.67 -17.15
N TYR A 273 2.11 -1.31 -16.84
CA TYR A 273 1.24 -1.86 -17.88
C TYR A 273 0.60 -0.78 -18.76
N GLY A 274 0.25 0.38 -18.20
CA GLY A 274 -0.27 1.53 -18.96
C GLY A 274 0.74 2.04 -19.98
N LEU A 275 2.02 2.15 -19.58
CA LEU A 275 3.10 2.49 -20.51
C LEU A 275 3.27 1.42 -21.60
N ILE A 276 3.30 0.13 -21.23
CA ILE A 276 3.42 -0.97 -22.20
C ILE A 276 2.27 -0.93 -23.22
N PHE A 277 1.04 -0.67 -22.75
CA PHE A 277 -0.14 -0.58 -23.61
C PHE A 277 -0.02 0.57 -24.63
N GLU A 278 0.48 1.74 -24.21
CA GLU A 278 0.71 2.88 -25.10
C GLU A 278 1.80 2.58 -26.14
N PHE A 279 2.90 1.92 -25.74
CA PHE A 279 3.94 1.50 -26.69
C PHE A 279 3.45 0.44 -27.68
N SER A 280 2.50 -0.41 -27.27
CA SER A 280 1.92 -1.45 -28.13
C SER A 280 0.89 -0.91 -29.11
N ASN A 281 0.14 0.13 -28.72
CA ASN A 281 -0.90 0.75 -29.52
C ASN A 281 -0.66 2.26 -29.61
N PRO A 282 0.32 2.70 -30.43
CA PRO A 282 0.66 4.12 -30.53
C PRO A 282 -0.55 4.95 -30.98
N GLY A 283 -0.82 6.06 -30.28
CA GLY A 283 -1.79 7.07 -30.72
C GLY A 283 -3.01 7.26 -29.82
N SER A 284 -3.18 6.46 -28.75
CA SER A 284 -4.26 6.68 -27.78
C SER A 284 -3.94 7.78 -26.76
N GLY A 285 -2.67 7.90 -26.34
CA GLY A 285 -2.19 8.79 -25.27
C GLY A 285 -2.70 8.45 -23.87
N VAL A 286 -3.89 7.84 -23.75
CA VAL A 286 -4.58 7.57 -22.49
C VAL A 286 -3.79 6.59 -21.62
N GLY A 287 -3.25 5.52 -22.21
CA GLY A 287 -2.45 4.53 -21.49
C GLY A 287 -1.17 5.16 -20.93
N GLY A 288 -0.51 6.01 -21.72
CA GLY A 288 0.71 6.71 -21.33
C GLY A 288 0.50 7.70 -20.19
N VAL A 289 -0.56 8.50 -20.24
CA VAL A 289 -0.87 9.50 -19.19
C VAL A 289 -1.26 8.81 -17.88
N ILE A 290 -2.17 7.84 -17.92
CA ILE A 290 -2.59 7.08 -16.72
C ILE A 290 -1.39 6.34 -16.15
N GLY A 291 -0.61 5.66 -17.01
CA GLY A 291 0.59 4.93 -16.62
C GLY A 291 1.63 5.82 -15.94
N GLY A 292 1.91 7.00 -16.52
CA GLY A 292 2.83 7.98 -15.97
C GLY A 292 2.42 8.52 -14.61
N ILE A 293 1.14 8.90 -14.44
CA ILE A 293 0.61 9.39 -13.16
C ILE A 293 0.71 8.29 -12.09
N CYS A 294 0.29 7.07 -12.42
CA CYS A 294 0.36 5.94 -11.49
C CYS A 294 1.81 5.63 -11.08
N LEU A 295 2.79 5.69 -12.00
CA LEU A 295 4.20 5.52 -11.67
C LEU A 295 4.74 6.61 -10.75
N ILE A 296 4.42 7.88 -11.03
CA ILE A 296 4.87 9.00 -10.18
C ILE A 296 4.31 8.87 -8.77
N LEU A 297 3.03 8.54 -8.63
CA LEU A 297 2.40 8.30 -7.33
C LEU A 297 3.01 7.09 -6.61
N ALA A 298 3.28 6.00 -7.33
CA ALA A 298 3.94 4.83 -6.76
C ALA A 298 5.35 5.19 -6.27
N LEU A 299 6.15 5.93 -7.05
CA LEU A 299 7.48 6.37 -6.65
C LEU A 299 7.45 7.28 -5.42
N TYR A 300 6.50 8.21 -5.35
CA TYR A 300 6.30 9.05 -4.18
C TYR A 300 5.92 8.23 -2.94
N ALA A 301 5.03 7.23 -3.08
CA ALA A 301 4.69 6.31 -2.02
C ALA A 301 5.92 5.50 -1.54
N LEU A 302 6.70 4.95 -2.47
CA LEU A 302 7.91 4.19 -2.19
C LEU A 302 8.98 5.06 -1.52
N GLN A 303 9.02 6.37 -1.75
CA GLN A 303 9.93 7.30 -1.07
C GLN A 303 9.57 7.49 0.42
N LEU A 304 8.28 7.42 0.76
CA LEU A 304 7.80 7.54 2.14
C LEU A 304 7.88 6.23 2.92
N LEU A 305 8.03 5.12 2.20
CA LEU A 305 8.07 3.78 2.74
C LEU A 305 9.51 3.27 2.85
N PRO A 306 9.78 2.36 3.78
CA PRO A 306 11.09 1.75 3.92
C PRO A 306 11.30 0.65 2.88
N VAL A 307 11.60 1.07 1.65
CA VAL A 307 11.68 0.18 0.50
C VAL A 307 13.07 -0.41 0.33
N ASN A 308 13.12 -1.69 -0.02
CA ASN A 308 14.35 -2.34 -0.46
C ASN A 308 14.55 -2.14 -1.96
N PHE A 309 15.64 -1.47 -2.35
CA PHE A 309 15.98 -1.24 -3.76
C PHE A 309 16.16 -2.53 -4.56
N ALA A 310 16.64 -3.61 -3.94
CA ALA A 310 16.72 -4.92 -4.60
C ALA A 310 15.32 -5.47 -4.93
N GLY A 311 14.36 -5.28 -4.02
CA GLY A 311 12.96 -5.63 -4.25
C GLY A 311 12.35 -4.84 -5.42
N ILE A 312 12.56 -3.53 -5.46
CA ILE A 312 12.14 -2.68 -6.59
C ILE A 312 12.74 -3.17 -7.91
N ALA A 313 14.05 -3.41 -7.94
CA ALA A 313 14.74 -3.85 -9.15
C ALA A 313 14.20 -5.20 -9.65
N LEU A 314 13.97 -6.16 -8.75
CA LEU A 314 13.38 -7.47 -9.08
C LEU A 314 11.95 -7.36 -9.60
N ILE A 315 11.14 -6.47 -9.03
CA ILE A 315 9.78 -6.23 -9.53
C ILE A 315 9.83 -5.64 -10.93
N LEU A 316 10.61 -4.59 -11.16
CA LEU A 316 10.73 -3.97 -12.48
C LEU A 316 11.24 -4.97 -13.52
N LEU A 317 12.24 -5.79 -13.15
CA LEU A 317 12.74 -6.88 -14.00
C LEU A 317 11.66 -7.92 -14.30
N GLY A 318 10.89 -8.32 -13.27
CA GLY A 318 9.79 -9.28 -13.41
C GLY A 318 8.71 -8.79 -14.37
N ILE A 319 8.29 -7.53 -14.21
CA ILE A 319 7.31 -6.91 -15.10
C ILE A 319 7.85 -6.81 -16.53
N LEU A 320 9.12 -6.43 -16.69
CA LEU A 320 9.76 -6.32 -18.00
C LEU A 320 9.81 -7.68 -18.72
N PHE A 321 10.14 -8.77 -18.01
CA PHE A 321 10.12 -10.12 -18.56
C PHE A 321 8.71 -10.57 -18.94
N MET A 322 7.73 -10.30 -18.08
CA MET A 322 6.33 -10.60 -18.41
C MET A 322 5.86 -9.83 -19.65
N ALA A 323 6.28 -8.58 -19.81
CA ALA A 323 6.00 -7.78 -21.00
C ALA A 323 6.72 -8.33 -22.24
N ALA A 324 8.01 -8.68 -22.10
CA ALA A 324 8.81 -9.23 -23.20
C ALA A 324 8.22 -10.52 -23.75
N GLU A 325 7.68 -11.41 -22.90
CA GLU A 325 6.97 -12.63 -23.33
C GLU A 325 5.74 -12.31 -24.21
N ALA A 326 5.06 -11.18 -23.97
CA ALA A 326 3.91 -10.79 -24.78
C ALA A 326 4.30 -10.37 -26.21
N PHE A 327 5.49 -9.78 -26.40
CA PHE A 327 5.99 -9.39 -27.72
C PHE A 327 6.79 -10.49 -28.42
N MET A 328 7.52 -11.29 -27.65
CA MET A 328 8.36 -12.39 -28.13
C MET A 328 7.95 -13.68 -27.41
N PRO A 329 6.89 -14.37 -27.88
CA PRO A 329 6.42 -15.59 -27.23
C PRO A 329 7.54 -16.65 -27.19
N SER A 330 8.12 -16.88 -26.01
CA SER A 330 9.30 -17.71 -25.78
C SER A 330 8.95 -19.08 -25.20
N PHE A 331 7.71 -19.53 -25.45
CA PHE A 331 7.09 -20.71 -24.83
C PHE A 331 6.90 -20.56 -23.31
N GLY A 332 6.76 -19.33 -22.82
CA GLY A 332 6.46 -19.02 -21.42
C GLY A 332 7.68 -18.98 -20.49
N ILE A 333 8.90 -19.27 -20.96
CA ILE A 333 10.10 -19.30 -20.11
C ILE A 333 10.38 -17.91 -19.52
N ILE A 334 10.37 -16.87 -20.36
CA ILE A 334 10.58 -15.49 -19.92
C ILE A 334 9.39 -15.03 -19.05
N GLY A 335 8.16 -15.39 -19.43
CA GLY A 335 6.95 -15.06 -18.64
C GLY A 335 6.94 -15.64 -17.22
N PHE A 336 7.24 -16.94 -17.06
CA PHE A 336 7.31 -17.58 -15.73
C PHE A 336 8.49 -17.06 -14.90
N GLY A 337 9.65 -16.85 -15.52
CA GLY A 337 10.79 -16.20 -14.86
C GLY A 337 10.45 -14.78 -14.38
N GLY A 338 9.68 -14.04 -15.16
CA GLY A 338 9.16 -12.72 -14.80
C GLY A 338 8.21 -12.74 -13.60
N ILE A 339 7.27 -13.69 -13.56
CA ILE A 339 6.37 -13.86 -12.41
C ILE A 339 7.16 -14.22 -11.14
N ALA A 340 8.13 -15.13 -11.24
CA ALA A 340 8.96 -15.51 -10.09
C ALA A 340 9.78 -14.32 -9.57
N ALA A 341 10.43 -13.56 -10.46
CA ALA A 341 11.15 -12.35 -10.09
C ALA A 341 10.24 -11.29 -9.46
N PHE A 342 9.03 -11.11 -10.00
CA PHE A 342 8.02 -10.22 -9.43
C PHE A 342 7.61 -10.64 -8.01
N VAL A 343 7.30 -11.92 -7.78
CA VAL A 343 6.89 -12.41 -6.45
C VAL A 343 8.02 -12.25 -5.44
N VAL A 344 9.23 -12.67 -5.79
CA VAL A 344 10.41 -12.51 -4.90
C VAL A 344 10.68 -11.04 -4.62
N GLY A 345 10.64 -10.19 -5.65
CA GLY A 345 10.80 -8.76 -5.51
C GLY A 345 9.73 -8.11 -4.63
N ALA A 346 8.46 -8.50 -4.77
CA ALA A 346 7.34 -7.99 -3.98
C ALA A 346 7.40 -8.40 -2.51
N VAL A 347 7.90 -9.61 -2.22
CA VAL A 347 8.14 -10.07 -0.84
C VAL A 347 9.30 -9.29 -0.21
N ILE A 348 10.37 -9.02 -0.96
CA ILE A 348 11.55 -8.27 -0.47
C ILE A 348 11.30 -6.76 -0.44
N LEU A 349 10.28 -6.25 -1.14
CA LEU A 349 10.06 -4.83 -1.40
C LEU A 349 9.99 -3.98 -0.13
N ILE A 350 9.32 -4.48 0.90
CA ILE A 350 9.16 -3.76 2.17
C ILE A 350 9.82 -4.57 3.27
N ASP A 351 10.66 -3.89 4.04
CA ASP A 351 11.25 -4.43 5.25
C ASP A 351 10.16 -4.72 6.30
N THR A 352 9.95 -6.00 6.62
CA THR A 352 8.85 -6.46 7.48
C THR A 352 9.09 -6.29 8.98
N GLU A 353 10.24 -5.73 9.38
CA GLU A 353 10.59 -5.52 10.79
C GLU A 353 9.63 -4.56 11.52
N VAL A 354 8.84 -3.75 10.79
CA VAL A 354 7.78 -2.92 11.37
C VAL A 354 6.40 -3.57 11.14
N PRO A 355 5.72 -4.04 12.21
CA PRO A 355 4.39 -4.63 12.09
C PRO A 355 3.41 -3.63 11.48
N GLY A 356 2.73 -4.01 10.39
CA GLY A 356 1.70 -3.20 9.71
C GLY A 356 2.12 -2.54 8.39
N TYR A 357 3.41 -2.56 8.02
CA TYR A 357 3.88 -2.10 6.70
C TYR A 357 4.10 -3.24 5.68
N GLY A 358 3.93 -4.50 6.06
CA GLY A 358 4.07 -5.63 5.14
C GLY A 358 2.98 -5.66 4.06
N ILE A 359 3.35 -6.03 2.83
CA ILE A 359 2.37 -6.33 1.78
C ILE A 359 1.79 -7.72 2.06
N PRO A 360 0.46 -7.87 2.15
CA PRO A 360 -0.13 -9.16 2.47
C PRO A 360 0.18 -10.17 1.35
N LEU A 361 0.68 -11.35 1.74
CA LEU A 361 1.05 -12.42 0.80
C LEU A 361 -0.12 -12.80 -0.13
N SER A 362 -1.35 -12.72 0.38
CA SER A 362 -2.57 -12.94 -0.41
C SER A 362 -2.68 -12.00 -1.61
N LEU A 363 -2.31 -10.72 -1.45
CA LEU A 363 -2.31 -9.76 -2.55
C LEU A 363 -1.22 -10.10 -3.56
N ILE A 364 0.01 -10.40 -3.10
CA ILE A 364 1.12 -10.78 -3.98
C ILE A 364 0.74 -12.00 -4.83
N ILE A 365 0.20 -13.04 -4.19
CA ILE A 365 -0.26 -14.27 -4.86
C ILE A 365 -1.41 -13.94 -5.82
N THR A 366 -2.38 -13.13 -5.42
CA THR A 366 -3.53 -12.77 -6.28
C THR A 366 -3.05 -12.03 -7.53
N VAL A 367 -2.16 -11.04 -7.37
CA VAL A 367 -1.58 -10.29 -8.49
C VAL A 367 -0.77 -11.23 -9.38
N ALA A 368 0.10 -12.06 -8.81
CA ALA A 368 0.90 -13.02 -9.56
C ALA A 368 0.06 -14.04 -10.35
N LEU A 369 -1.00 -14.58 -9.74
CA LEU A 369 -1.92 -15.51 -10.39
C LEU A 369 -2.75 -14.83 -11.49
N SER A 370 -3.25 -13.62 -11.24
CA SER A 370 -3.99 -12.85 -12.25
C SER A 370 -3.13 -12.57 -13.49
N SER A 371 -1.89 -12.16 -13.25
CA SER A 371 -0.87 -11.98 -14.26
C SER A 371 -0.54 -13.27 -15.01
N ALA A 372 -0.36 -14.39 -14.30
CA ALA A 372 -0.12 -15.70 -14.91
C ALA A 372 -1.30 -16.14 -15.79
N LEU A 373 -2.54 -15.89 -15.36
CA LEU A 373 -3.74 -16.20 -16.11
C LEU A 373 -3.81 -15.39 -17.40
N VAL A 374 -3.49 -14.09 -17.35
CA VAL A 374 -3.44 -13.23 -18.54
C VAL A 374 -2.39 -13.72 -19.54
N ILE A 375 -1.17 -14.03 -19.07
CA ILE A 375 -0.11 -14.58 -19.92
C ILE A 375 -0.54 -15.91 -20.54
N PHE A 376 -1.15 -16.80 -19.75
CA PHE A 376 -1.65 -18.08 -20.23
C PHE A 376 -2.74 -17.91 -21.29
N ALA A 377 -3.68 -16.97 -21.09
CA ALA A 377 -4.73 -16.67 -22.06
C ALA A 377 -4.16 -16.15 -23.38
N ILE A 378 -3.18 -15.24 -23.33
CA ILE A 378 -2.49 -14.72 -24.52
C ILE A 378 -1.76 -15.85 -25.25
N LEU A 379 -1.04 -16.71 -24.52
CA LEU A 379 -0.33 -17.86 -25.11
C LEU A 379 -1.32 -18.85 -25.75
N ALA A 380 -2.42 -19.17 -25.08
CA ALA A 380 -3.46 -20.04 -25.60
C ALA A 380 -4.09 -19.46 -26.87
N MET A 381 -4.36 -18.15 -26.91
CA MET A 381 -4.85 -17.46 -28.11
C MET A 381 -3.81 -17.47 -29.23
N ALA A 382 -2.54 -17.21 -28.94
CA ALA A 382 -1.46 -17.20 -29.91
C ALA A 382 -1.24 -18.60 -30.53
N VAL A 383 -1.25 -19.65 -29.70
CA VAL A 383 -1.16 -21.05 -30.15
C VAL A 383 -2.40 -21.41 -30.98
N ARG A 384 -3.60 -21.01 -30.56
CA ARG A 384 -4.84 -21.26 -31.31
C ARG A 384 -4.84 -20.52 -32.65
N SER A 385 -4.28 -19.32 -32.71
CA SER A 385 -4.11 -18.55 -33.95
C SER A 385 -3.17 -19.26 -34.92
N ARG A 386 -2.01 -19.75 -34.43
CA ARG A 386 -1.05 -20.51 -35.24
C ARG A 386 -1.57 -21.90 -35.66
N ARG A 387 -2.51 -22.48 -34.91
CA ARG A 387 -3.17 -23.76 -35.24
C ARG A 387 -4.38 -23.61 -36.15
N ARG A 388 -4.86 -22.40 -36.46
CA ARG A 388 -5.77 -22.23 -37.59
C ARG A 388 -4.97 -22.56 -38.85
N ALA A 389 -5.35 -23.66 -39.49
CA ALA A 389 -4.71 -24.14 -40.71
C ALA A 389 -4.49 -22.97 -41.67
N LEU A 390 -3.25 -22.83 -42.15
CA LEU A 390 -2.93 -21.99 -43.30
C LEU A 390 -3.73 -22.53 -44.50
N VAL A 391 -4.95 -22.02 -44.68
CA VAL A 391 -5.72 -22.20 -45.93
C VAL A 391 -5.29 -21.10 -46.89
N SER A 392 -4.01 -21.08 -47.22
CA SER A 392 -3.43 -20.19 -48.23
C SER A 392 -2.23 -20.88 -48.86
N GLY A 393 -2.31 -21.08 -50.19
CA GLY A 393 -1.35 -21.86 -50.98
C GLY A 393 -1.90 -23.18 -51.53
N ASP A 394 -1.01 -24.03 -52.06
CA ASP A 394 -1.30 -25.26 -52.83
C ASP A 394 -2.37 -26.19 -52.25
N ALA A 395 -2.47 -26.25 -50.91
CA ALA A 395 -3.45 -27.06 -50.20
C ALA A 395 -4.90 -26.58 -50.34
N GLY A 396 -5.14 -25.33 -50.76
CA GLY A 396 -6.47 -24.80 -51.07
C GLY A 396 -6.86 -24.93 -52.55
N LEU A 397 -5.88 -25.15 -53.44
CA LEU A 397 -6.11 -25.32 -54.88
C LEU A 397 -6.48 -26.77 -55.20
N VAL A 398 -5.76 -27.73 -54.64
CA VAL A 398 -6.04 -29.16 -54.85
C VAL A 398 -7.34 -29.57 -54.15
N GLY A 399 -8.27 -30.16 -54.89
CA GLY A 399 -9.62 -30.51 -54.44
C GLY A 399 -10.68 -29.43 -54.66
N SER A 400 -10.29 -28.21 -55.07
CA SER A 400 -11.24 -27.14 -55.39
C SER A 400 -12.02 -27.43 -56.68
N GLN A 401 -13.28 -27.01 -56.71
CA GLN A 401 -14.16 -27.09 -57.88
C GLN A 401 -14.34 -25.70 -58.48
N THR A 402 -14.21 -25.60 -59.80
CA THR A 402 -14.43 -24.35 -60.53
C THR A 402 -15.03 -24.63 -61.90
N THR A 403 -15.47 -23.58 -62.60
CA THR A 403 -16.04 -23.69 -63.94
C THR A 403 -14.99 -23.27 -64.97
N LEU A 404 -14.88 -24.03 -66.05
CA LEU A 404 -14.01 -23.70 -67.17
C LEU A 404 -14.51 -22.43 -67.85
N LEU A 405 -13.65 -21.41 -67.94
CA LEU A 405 -13.96 -20.15 -68.60
C LEU A 405 -13.74 -20.30 -70.10
N ASP A 406 -12.50 -20.53 -70.50
CA ASP A 406 -12.08 -20.58 -71.90
C ASP A 406 -11.31 -21.86 -72.21
N LEU A 407 -11.50 -22.39 -73.42
CA LEU A 407 -10.70 -23.48 -73.97
C LEU A 407 -9.44 -22.92 -74.64
N GLY A 408 -8.36 -23.71 -74.63
CA GLY A 408 -7.18 -23.43 -75.44
C GLY A 408 -7.56 -23.44 -76.93
N VAL A 409 -7.01 -22.49 -77.69
CA VAL A 409 -7.34 -22.29 -79.11
C VAL A 409 -6.88 -23.49 -79.97
N ASP A 410 -5.86 -24.22 -79.51
CA ASP A 410 -5.19 -25.28 -80.29
C ASP A 410 -5.29 -26.69 -79.68
N ASP A 411 -5.73 -26.84 -78.42
CA ASP A 411 -5.82 -28.14 -77.74
C ASP A 411 -7.06 -28.22 -76.83
N PRO A 412 -8.02 -29.14 -77.11
CA PRO A 412 -9.22 -29.31 -76.29
C PRO A 412 -8.93 -29.86 -74.88
N HIS A 413 -7.71 -30.25 -74.56
CA HIS A 413 -7.30 -30.72 -73.23
C HIS A 413 -6.82 -29.59 -72.33
N ILE A 414 -6.59 -28.40 -72.88
CA ILE A 414 -6.07 -27.24 -72.16
C ILE A 414 -7.18 -26.18 -72.06
N GLY A 415 -7.28 -25.53 -70.91
CA GLY A 415 -8.21 -24.41 -70.73
C GLY A 415 -7.78 -23.46 -69.63
N TRP A 416 -8.65 -22.52 -69.31
CA TRP A 416 -8.44 -21.54 -68.25
C TRP A 416 -9.58 -21.57 -67.25
N VAL A 417 -9.24 -21.50 -65.97
CA VAL A 417 -10.18 -21.36 -64.87
C VAL A 417 -9.83 -20.14 -64.03
N GLN A 418 -10.82 -19.60 -63.32
CA GLN A 418 -10.55 -18.62 -62.27
C GLN A 418 -10.74 -19.29 -60.90
N LEU A 419 -9.70 -19.24 -60.09
CA LEU A 419 -9.66 -19.82 -58.74
C LEU A 419 -8.99 -18.81 -57.80
N GLN A 420 -9.63 -18.55 -56.67
CA GLN A 420 -9.12 -17.61 -55.66
C GLN A 420 -8.78 -16.21 -56.22
N GLY A 421 -9.51 -15.76 -57.26
CA GLY A 421 -9.30 -14.46 -57.91
C GLY A 421 -8.25 -14.44 -59.01
N GLU A 422 -7.47 -15.51 -59.20
CA GLU A 422 -6.42 -15.62 -60.22
C GLU A 422 -6.83 -16.53 -61.39
N ARG A 423 -6.25 -16.28 -62.56
CA ARG A 423 -6.51 -17.06 -63.78
C ARG A 423 -5.44 -18.15 -63.93
N TRP A 424 -5.85 -19.41 -63.84
CA TRP A 424 -4.97 -20.58 -63.89
C TRP A 424 -5.16 -21.34 -65.19
N GLN A 425 -4.06 -21.79 -65.78
CA GLN A 425 -4.09 -22.70 -66.91
C GLN A 425 -4.33 -24.11 -66.38
N VAL A 426 -5.29 -24.82 -66.97
CA VAL A 426 -5.65 -26.18 -66.59
C VAL A 426 -5.40 -27.14 -67.73
N ARG A 427 -5.09 -28.39 -67.38
CA ARG A 427 -4.97 -29.50 -68.32
C ARG A 427 -5.76 -30.70 -67.81
N SER A 428 -6.41 -31.42 -68.71
CA SER A 428 -7.12 -32.65 -68.39
C SER A 428 -6.72 -33.77 -69.34
N ASP A 429 -6.78 -35.02 -68.85
CA ASP A 429 -6.55 -36.21 -69.69
C ASP A 429 -7.72 -36.48 -70.66
N ALA A 430 -8.86 -35.81 -70.45
CA ALA A 430 -10.05 -35.88 -71.31
C ALA A 430 -10.35 -34.50 -71.93
N PRO A 431 -10.98 -34.43 -73.12
CA PRO A 431 -11.32 -33.17 -73.76
C PRO A 431 -12.33 -32.38 -72.94
N LEU A 432 -11.99 -31.13 -72.65
CA LEU A 432 -12.78 -30.20 -71.85
C LEU A 432 -13.81 -29.45 -72.70
N ARG A 433 -14.91 -28.99 -72.07
CA ARG A 433 -15.91 -28.11 -72.69
C ARG A 433 -15.98 -26.78 -71.94
N SER A 434 -16.11 -25.66 -72.66
CA SER A 434 -16.35 -24.36 -72.05
C SER A 434 -17.63 -24.40 -71.19
N GLY A 435 -17.59 -23.83 -69.99
CA GLY A 435 -18.67 -23.88 -69.00
C GLY A 435 -18.77 -25.19 -68.20
N GLN A 436 -17.89 -26.17 -68.42
CA GLN A 436 -17.88 -27.42 -67.66
C GLN A 436 -17.28 -27.23 -66.25
N ARG A 437 -17.84 -27.90 -65.24
CA ARG A 437 -17.24 -27.94 -63.90
C ARG A 437 -16.06 -28.91 -63.87
N VAL A 438 -14.95 -28.44 -63.34
CA VAL A 438 -13.71 -29.20 -63.22
C VAL A 438 -13.22 -29.19 -61.77
N ARG A 439 -12.60 -30.29 -61.36
CA ARG A 439 -11.98 -30.42 -60.04
C ARG A 439 -10.47 -30.51 -60.18
N VAL A 440 -9.74 -29.72 -59.40
CA VAL A 440 -8.27 -29.73 -59.39
C VAL A 440 -7.76 -30.97 -58.66
N LEU A 441 -6.94 -31.77 -59.33
CA LEU A 441 -6.32 -32.98 -58.80
C LEU A 441 -4.91 -32.72 -58.28
N ALA A 442 -4.14 -31.90 -58.99
CA ALA A 442 -2.77 -31.57 -58.64
C ALA A 442 -2.37 -30.21 -59.23
N ARG A 443 -1.35 -29.59 -58.63
CA ARG A 443 -0.69 -28.40 -59.18
C ARG A 443 0.70 -28.79 -59.67
N ASN A 444 0.99 -28.49 -60.93
CA ASN A 444 2.30 -28.62 -61.55
C ASN A 444 2.80 -27.24 -61.98
N GLY A 445 3.43 -26.51 -61.06
CA GLY A 445 3.95 -25.17 -61.33
C GLY A 445 2.84 -24.13 -61.57
N LEU A 446 2.68 -23.68 -62.82
CA LEU A 446 1.61 -22.75 -63.25
C LEU A 446 0.42 -23.46 -63.91
N LEU A 447 0.50 -24.79 -64.04
CA LEU A 447 -0.54 -25.63 -64.64
C LEU A 447 -1.26 -26.41 -63.55
N LEU A 448 -2.59 -26.47 -63.61
CA LEU A 448 -3.40 -27.33 -62.74
C LEU A 448 -3.88 -28.56 -63.53
N ASP A 449 -3.62 -29.75 -63.02
CA ASP A 449 -4.23 -30.96 -63.58
C ASP A 449 -5.66 -31.07 -63.03
N VAL A 450 -6.64 -31.17 -63.93
CA VAL A 450 -8.05 -31.18 -63.59
C VAL A 450 -8.78 -32.37 -64.22
N THR A 451 -9.86 -32.80 -63.59
CA THR A 451 -10.79 -33.78 -64.15
C THR A 451 -12.19 -33.21 -64.22
N ALA A 452 -12.97 -33.69 -65.19
CA ALA A 452 -14.39 -33.37 -65.33
C ALA A 452 -15.16 -33.86 -64.09
N ASP A 453 -15.92 -32.97 -63.45
CA ASP A 453 -16.80 -33.37 -62.36
C ASP A 453 -18.20 -33.67 -62.91
N GLU A 454 -18.47 -34.95 -63.23
CA GLU A 454 -19.72 -35.39 -63.85
C GLU A 454 -20.93 -35.47 -62.90
N ARG A 455 -20.84 -34.92 -61.69
CA ARG A 455 -22.01 -34.88 -60.79
C ARG A 455 -23.02 -33.82 -61.24
N PRO A 456 -24.29 -34.18 -61.48
CA PRO A 456 -25.33 -33.21 -61.85
C PRO A 456 -25.55 -32.20 -60.71
N PRO A 457 -25.99 -30.97 -61.02
CA PRO A 457 -26.20 -29.93 -60.02
C PRO A 457 -27.25 -30.40 -58.99
N ARG A 458 -26.88 -30.40 -57.70
CA ARG A 458 -27.88 -30.25 -56.65
C ARG A 458 -28.40 -28.82 -56.78
N GLY A 459 -29.65 -28.69 -57.19
CA GLY A 459 -30.35 -27.40 -57.20
C GLY A 459 -30.44 -26.86 -55.78
N ASP A 460 -30.11 -25.58 -55.64
CA ASP A 460 -30.61 -24.71 -54.58
C ASP A 460 -32.02 -24.23 -54.96
#